data_AF-A0A318VT91-F1
#
_entry.id   AF-A0A318VT91-F1
#
_cell.length_a   1.000
_cell.length_b   1.000
_cell.length_c   1.000
_cell.angle_alpha   90.00
_cell.angle_beta   90.00
_cell.angle_gamma   90.00
#
_symmetry.space_group_name_H-M   'P 1'
#
loop_
_entity.id
_entity.type
_entity.pdbx_description
1 polymer ?
#
loop_
_entity_poly.entity_id
_entity_poly.type
_entity_poly.pdbx_seq_one_letter_code
_entity_poly.pdbx_strand_id
1 'polypeptide(L)'
;MTDFTLDLRGLGDHAHTRAYYTLRELGPGQTFDVLVEEEPELLMAAVAQQLRHAIHWETVKAGPPLWTLRVRRRDDTEPVDLVDLLTRDHLRIDRLFASALHRVNAGDAEGAAPAFHAYVAGLRRHVHVENELIVPLLDLPRHPGGDDPTSIMLREHDELLDQTAMLEHEFSEGVDEPGVIAPFFALISGGLAKHEGREEQNLFPHWSRRLKEQPDVSRELFDKARHMLVVPGDESEDAADSGGPQNPPESGKG
;
A
#
# COMPACT_ATOMS: atom_id res chain seq x y z
N MET A 1 3.21 23.60 -9.14
CA MET A 1 3.83 22.30 -9.46
C MET A 1 5.24 22.61 -9.92
N THR A 2 6.23 22.05 -9.24
CA THR A 2 7.63 22.22 -9.64
C THR A 2 7.98 21.01 -10.48
N ASP A 3 8.14 21.23 -11.79
CA ASP A 3 8.52 20.19 -12.74
C ASP A 3 10.05 20.15 -12.82
N PHE A 4 10.63 19.02 -12.41
CA PHE A 4 12.05 18.75 -12.52
C PHE A 4 12.31 17.87 -13.74
N THR A 5 13.49 17.97 -14.36
CA THR A 5 13.87 17.08 -15.47
C THR A 5 15.03 16.19 -15.04
N LEU A 6 14.87 14.89 -15.23
CA LEU A 6 15.90 13.88 -15.06
C LEU A 6 16.28 13.30 -16.43
N ASP A 7 17.42 13.75 -16.95
CA ASP A 7 17.94 13.26 -18.22
C ASP A 7 18.84 12.03 -18.00
N LEU A 8 18.42 10.88 -18.52
CA LEU A 8 19.17 9.61 -18.43
C LEU A 8 19.83 9.20 -19.74
N ARG A 9 19.73 10.04 -20.78
CA ARG A 9 20.30 9.76 -22.10
C ARG A 9 21.82 9.61 -22.04
N GLY A 10 22.35 8.69 -22.85
CA GLY A 10 23.79 8.41 -22.90
C GLY A 10 24.42 7.85 -21.60
N LEU A 11 23.63 7.51 -20.58
CA LEU A 11 24.16 6.98 -19.31
C LEU A 11 24.39 5.46 -19.30
N GLY A 12 23.82 4.72 -20.27
CA GLY A 12 23.90 3.25 -20.34
C GLY A 12 23.53 2.61 -19.00
N ASP A 13 24.36 1.69 -18.51
CA ASP A 13 24.17 0.96 -17.26
C ASP A 13 24.03 1.85 -16.00
N HIS A 14 24.49 3.12 -16.06
CA HIS A 14 24.36 4.06 -14.94
C HIS A 14 22.99 4.72 -14.83
N ALA A 15 22.12 4.61 -15.86
CA ALA A 15 20.79 5.22 -15.88
C ALA A 15 19.95 4.77 -14.68
N HIS A 16 20.00 3.47 -14.36
CA HIS A 16 19.31 2.89 -13.20
C HIS A 16 19.73 3.54 -11.88
N THR A 17 21.02 3.55 -11.59
CA THR A 17 21.55 4.11 -10.34
C THR A 17 21.22 5.59 -10.22
N ARG A 18 21.35 6.35 -11.31
CA ARG A 18 21.00 7.77 -11.34
C ARG A 18 19.51 7.99 -11.10
N ALA A 19 18.64 7.17 -11.70
CA ALA A 19 17.20 7.23 -11.49
C ALA A 19 16.83 6.95 -10.03
N TYR A 20 17.34 5.86 -9.45
CA TYR A 20 17.07 5.49 -8.07
C TYR A 20 17.44 6.61 -7.08
N TYR A 21 18.68 7.09 -7.12
CA TYR A 21 19.15 8.12 -6.17
C TYR A 21 18.47 9.48 -6.36
N THR A 22 17.97 9.78 -7.56
CA THR A 22 17.24 11.04 -7.80
C THR A 22 15.79 10.91 -7.35
N LEU A 23 15.10 9.84 -7.76
CA LEU A 23 13.67 9.66 -7.52
C LEU A 23 13.34 9.28 -6.08
N ARG A 24 14.30 8.75 -5.30
CA ARG A 24 14.10 8.52 -3.86
C ARG A 24 13.90 9.82 -3.06
N GLU A 25 14.36 10.96 -3.58
CA GLU A 25 14.25 12.27 -2.95
C GLU A 25 12.96 13.01 -3.35
N LEU A 26 12.08 12.35 -4.12
CA LEU A 26 10.84 12.93 -4.60
C LEU A 26 9.88 13.23 -3.44
N GLY A 27 9.64 14.51 -3.17
CA GLY A 27 8.73 15.00 -2.15
C GLY A 27 7.25 15.05 -2.59
N PRO A 28 6.32 15.27 -1.65
CA PRO A 28 4.90 15.44 -1.96
C PRO A 28 4.64 16.59 -2.95
N GLY A 29 3.79 16.34 -3.94
CA GLY A 29 3.40 17.28 -4.98
C GLY A 29 4.50 17.63 -5.99
N GLN A 30 5.68 17.01 -5.89
CA GLN A 30 6.76 17.18 -6.86
C GLN A 30 6.56 16.25 -8.06
N THR A 31 7.16 16.60 -9.19
CA THR A 31 7.09 15.79 -10.41
C THR A 31 8.44 15.82 -11.13
N PHE A 32 8.88 14.67 -11.63
CA PHE A 32 10.02 14.56 -12.54
C PHE A 32 9.56 14.12 -13.93
N ASP A 33 9.97 14.85 -14.96
CA ASP A 33 9.97 14.33 -16.32
C ASP A 33 11.32 13.63 -16.57
N VAL A 34 11.26 12.33 -16.82
CA VAL A 34 12.42 11.45 -17.05
C VAL A 34 12.57 11.19 -18.54
N LEU A 35 13.78 11.42 -19.06
CA LEU A 35 14.10 11.25 -20.48
C LEU A 35 15.00 10.02 -20.67
N VAL A 36 14.59 9.09 -21.53
CA VAL A 36 15.33 7.84 -21.80
C VAL A 36 15.31 7.51 -23.30
N GLU A 37 16.45 7.09 -23.84
CA GLU A 37 16.61 6.72 -25.27
C GLU A 37 16.12 5.30 -25.58
N GLU A 38 16.20 4.39 -24.61
CA GLU A 38 15.85 2.98 -24.74
C GLU A 38 14.44 2.67 -24.22
N GLU A 39 13.95 1.45 -24.43
CA GLU A 39 12.67 1.02 -23.86
C GLU A 39 12.74 0.96 -22.33
N PRO A 40 11.87 1.69 -21.60
CA PRO A 40 12.07 1.96 -20.18
C PRO A 40 11.59 0.86 -19.24
N GLU A 41 10.94 -0.20 -19.74
CA GLU A 41 10.24 -1.18 -18.89
C GLU A 41 11.12 -1.79 -17.80
N LEU A 42 12.33 -2.25 -18.17
CA LEU A 42 13.26 -2.85 -17.21
C LEU A 42 13.78 -1.83 -16.19
N LEU A 43 14.07 -0.61 -16.64
CA LEU A 43 14.48 0.49 -15.76
C LEU A 43 13.38 0.81 -14.75
N MET A 44 12.15 0.99 -15.22
CA MET A 44 10.98 1.30 -14.41
C MET A 44 10.73 0.20 -13.37
N ALA A 45 10.75 -1.07 -13.79
CA ALA A 45 10.54 -2.20 -12.89
C ALA A 45 11.62 -2.28 -11.80
N ALA A 46 12.90 -2.14 -12.16
CA ALA A 46 14.01 -2.18 -11.21
C ALA A 46 13.94 -1.04 -10.19
N VAL A 47 13.72 0.20 -10.65
CA VAL A 47 13.61 1.37 -9.76
C VAL A 47 12.37 1.27 -8.88
N ALA A 48 11.22 0.84 -9.42
CA ALA A 48 10.01 0.64 -8.65
C ALA A 48 10.23 -0.37 -7.51
N GLN A 49 10.91 -1.48 -7.78
CA GLN A 49 11.23 -2.48 -6.76
C GLN A 49 12.16 -1.90 -5.66
N GLN A 50 13.21 -1.17 -6.04
CA GLN A 50 14.13 -0.57 -5.08
C GLN A 50 13.47 0.51 -4.20
N LEU A 51 12.50 1.23 -4.75
CA LEU A 51 11.71 2.23 -4.04
C LEU A 51 10.44 1.65 -3.40
N ARG A 52 10.32 0.31 -3.31
CA ARG A 52 9.15 -0.37 -2.74
C ARG A 52 7.82 0.15 -3.27
N HIS A 53 7.78 0.42 -4.58
CA HIS A 53 6.63 0.95 -5.29
C HIS A 53 6.10 2.30 -4.75
N ALA A 54 6.95 3.13 -4.12
CA ALA A 54 6.58 4.45 -3.60
C ALA A 54 6.33 5.52 -4.68
N ILE A 55 6.61 5.22 -5.95
CA ILE A 55 6.47 6.14 -7.07
C ILE A 55 5.52 5.58 -8.14
N HIS A 56 4.85 6.48 -8.85
CA HIS A 56 4.03 6.19 -10.01
C HIS A 56 4.71 6.72 -11.28
N TRP A 57 4.72 5.89 -12.32
CA TRP A 57 5.24 6.21 -13.64
C TRP A 57 4.10 6.38 -14.64
N GLU A 58 4.16 7.45 -15.42
CA GLU A 58 3.26 7.73 -16.52
C GLU A 58 4.06 7.91 -17.81
N THR A 59 3.73 7.18 -18.86
CA THR A 59 4.35 7.38 -20.18
C THR A 59 3.69 8.58 -20.87
N VAL A 60 4.36 9.73 -20.84
CA VAL A 60 3.89 10.96 -21.50
C VAL A 60 4.08 10.88 -23.00
N LYS A 61 5.22 10.33 -23.43
CA LYS A 61 5.54 10.12 -24.85
C LYS A 61 6.28 8.80 -25.01
N ALA A 62 5.68 7.89 -25.78
CA ALA A 62 6.35 6.67 -26.21
C ALA A 62 7.43 6.99 -27.26
N GLY A 63 8.58 6.32 -27.15
CA GLY A 63 9.62 6.32 -28.17
C GLY A 63 9.40 5.22 -29.22
N PRO A 64 10.39 4.97 -30.09
CA PRO A 64 11.62 5.75 -30.33
C PRO A 64 11.39 7.12 -31.02
N PRO A 65 12.38 8.05 -31.06
CA PRO A 65 13.76 7.90 -30.57
C PRO A 65 13.96 8.32 -29.10
N LEU A 66 12.91 8.82 -28.44
CA LEU A 66 12.99 9.33 -27.08
C LEU A 66 11.70 9.02 -26.34
N TRP A 67 11.82 8.36 -25.20
CA TRP A 67 10.75 8.18 -24.24
C TRP A 67 10.75 9.33 -23.25
N THR A 68 9.56 9.85 -22.96
CA THR A 68 9.35 10.82 -21.89
C THR A 68 8.38 10.21 -20.90
N LEU A 69 8.86 10.05 -19.68
CA LEU A 69 8.10 9.51 -18.56
C LEU A 69 7.86 10.62 -17.56
N ARG A 70 6.75 10.57 -16.85
CA ARG A 70 6.45 11.43 -15.72
C ARG A 70 6.41 10.60 -14.45
N VAL A 71 7.15 11.04 -13.44
CA VAL A 71 7.26 10.37 -12.15
C VAL A 71 6.70 11.26 -11.06
N ARG A 72 5.79 10.69 -10.27
CA ARG A 72 5.15 11.30 -9.12
C ARG A 72 5.21 10.34 -7.94
N ARG A 73 5.04 10.82 -6.71
CA ARG A 73 4.81 9.88 -5.60
C ARG A 73 3.53 9.12 -5.87
N ARG A 74 3.49 7.84 -5.49
CA ARG A 74 2.29 7.02 -5.64
C ARG A 74 1.11 7.63 -4.89
N ASP A 75 1.34 8.14 -3.68
CA ASP A 75 0.34 8.82 -2.85
C ASP A 75 -0.25 10.09 -3.52
N ASP A 76 0.47 10.72 -4.46
CA ASP A 76 0.03 11.95 -5.14
C ASP A 76 -0.81 11.65 -6.41
N THR A 77 -1.06 10.39 -6.72
CA THR A 77 -1.82 9.98 -7.91
C THR A 77 -3.03 9.15 -7.53
N GLU A 78 -4.03 9.19 -8.40
CA GLU A 78 -5.13 8.23 -8.35
C GLU A 78 -4.61 6.79 -8.55
N PRO A 79 -5.28 5.79 -7.96
CA PRO A 79 -5.04 4.39 -8.27
C PRO A 79 -5.24 4.11 -9.76
N VAL A 80 -4.34 3.34 -10.36
CA VAL A 80 -4.36 3.08 -11.81
C VAL A 80 -5.26 1.91 -12.22
N ASP A 81 -5.40 0.92 -11.33
CA ASP A 81 -6.23 -0.25 -11.50
C ASP A 81 -6.66 -0.83 -10.14
N LEU A 82 -7.43 -1.92 -10.17
CA LEU A 82 -7.97 -2.56 -8.97
C LEU A 82 -6.87 -3.09 -8.03
N VAL A 83 -5.80 -3.66 -8.57
CA VAL A 83 -4.71 -4.19 -7.75
C VAL A 83 -3.94 -3.04 -7.10
N ASP A 84 -3.66 -1.97 -7.85
CA ASP A 84 -3.04 -0.76 -7.31
C ASP A 84 -3.91 -0.13 -6.20
N LEU A 85 -5.24 -0.12 -6.36
CA LEU A 85 -6.18 0.33 -5.34
C LEU A 85 -6.09 -0.51 -4.06
N LEU A 86 -6.12 -1.84 -4.16
CA LEU A 86 -6.08 -2.74 -2.99
C LEU A 86 -4.75 -2.62 -2.24
N THR A 87 -3.61 -2.62 -2.94
CA THR A 87 -2.30 -2.42 -2.31
C THR A 87 -2.18 -1.06 -1.63
N ARG A 88 -2.80 0.01 -2.18
CA ARG A 88 -2.86 1.30 -1.48
C ARG A 88 -3.72 1.23 -0.23
N ASP A 89 -4.81 0.45 -0.29
CA ASP A 89 -5.70 0.26 0.83
C ASP A 89 -5.07 -0.54 1.97
N HIS A 90 -4.28 -1.59 1.67
CA HIS A 90 -3.41 -2.27 2.65
C HIS A 90 -2.55 -1.26 3.39
N LEU A 91 -1.78 -0.45 2.65
CA LEU A 91 -0.89 0.55 3.24
C LEU A 91 -1.64 1.58 4.10
N ARG A 92 -2.86 1.97 3.70
CA ARG A 92 -3.71 2.87 4.47
C ARG A 92 -4.15 2.22 5.78
N ILE A 93 -4.65 0.99 5.72
CA ILE A 93 -5.10 0.21 6.89
C ILE A 93 -3.94 -0.02 7.86
N ASP A 94 -2.77 -0.38 7.34
CA ASP A 94 -1.53 -0.54 8.10
C ASP A 94 -1.14 0.74 8.85
N ARG A 95 -1.22 1.90 8.19
CA ARG A 95 -0.91 3.20 8.81
C ARG A 95 -1.88 3.54 9.95
N LEU A 96 -3.17 3.28 9.76
CA LEU A 96 -4.18 3.48 10.82
C LEU A 96 -3.91 2.55 12.01
N PHE A 97 -3.62 1.28 11.73
CA PHE A 97 -3.30 0.30 12.77
C PHE A 97 -2.01 0.66 13.54
N ALA A 98 -0.96 1.05 12.81
CA ALA A 98 0.30 1.48 13.39
C ALA A 98 0.17 2.75 14.25
N SER A 99 -0.65 3.73 13.83
CA SER A 99 -0.95 4.92 14.62
C SER A 99 -1.61 4.55 15.95
N ALA A 100 -2.63 3.68 15.92
CA ALA A 100 -3.27 3.18 17.14
C ALA A 100 -2.29 2.40 18.04
N LEU A 101 -1.50 1.49 17.47
CA LEU A 101 -0.49 0.73 18.20
C LEU A 101 0.56 1.63 18.86
N HIS A 102 1.01 2.68 18.17
CA HIS A 102 1.98 3.62 18.72
C HIS A 102 1.43 4.34 19.96
N ARG A 103 0.19 4.80 19.91
CA ARG A 103 -0.48 5.45 21.03
C ARG A 103 -0.73 4.51 22.20
N VAL A 104 -1.17 3.28 21.93
CA VAL A 104 -1.30 2.22 22.97
C VAL A 104 0.05 1.96 23.65
N ASN A 105 1.13 1.83 22.88
CA ASN A 105 2.48 1.65 23.44
C ASN A 105 2.96 2.86 24.26
N ALA A 106 2.46 4.05 23.97
CA ALA A 106 2.71 5.26 24.75
C ALA A 106 1.81 5.38 26.00
N GLY A 107 0.90 4.43 26.22
CA GLY A 107 -0.08 4.47 27.32
C GLY A 107 -1.30 5.35 27.03
N ASP A 108 -1.50 5.78 25.78
CA ASP A 108 -2.60 6.63 25.33
C ASP A 108 -3.65 5.80 24.58
N ALA A 109 -4.42 4.98 25.31
CA ALA A 109 -5.49 4.18 24.68
C ALA A 109 -6.68 5.04 24.22
N GLU A 110 -7.01 6.11 24.94
CA GLU A 110 -8.08 7.04 24.54
C GLU A 110 -7.75 7.72 23.21
N GLY A 111 -6.53 8.24 23.06
CA GLY A 111 -6.07 8.82 21.80
C GLY A 111 -5.84 7.79 20.68
N ALA A 112 -5.66 6.51 21.00
CA ALA A 112 -5.58 5.44 20.00
C ALA A 112 -6.94 5.11 19.35
N ALA A 113 -8.04 5.35 20.07
CA ALA A 113 -9.37 4.90 19.67
C ALA A 113 -9.82 5.40 18.28
N PRO A 114 -9.62 6.69 17.90
CA PRO A 114 -10.04 7.17 16.57
C PRO A 114 -9.34 6.42 15.43
N ALA A 115 -8.01 6.27 15.50
CA ALA A 115 -7.24 5.54 14.49
C ALA A 115 -7.61 4.06 14.45
N PHE A 116 -7.84 3.45 15.62
CA PHE A 116 -8.27 2.06 15.71
C PHE A 116 -9.65 1.84 15.09
N HIS A 117 -10.65 2.68 15.39
CA HIS A 117 -11.98 2.55 14.80
C HIS A 117 -11.97 2.76 13.28
N ALA A 118 -11.16 3.71 12.78
CA ALA A 118 -10.95 3.90 11.35
C ALA A 118 -10.30 2.67 10.70
N TYR A 119 -9.33 2.04 11.37
CA TYR A 119 -8.76 0.76 10.96
C TYR A 119 -9.84 -0.33 10.87
N VAL A 120 -10.66 -0.51 11.91
CA VAL A 120 -11.70 -1.56 11.93
C VAL A 120 -12.70 -1.36 10.78
N ALA A 121 -13.16 -0.12 10.59
CA ALA A 121 -14.07 0.21 9.49
C ALA A 121 -13.40 -0.04 8.12
N GLY A 122 -12.13 0.34 7.98
CA GLY A 122 -11.32 0.11 6.78
C GLY A 122 -11.17 -1.38 6.45
N LEU A 123 -10.73 -2.20 7.42
CA LEU A 123 -10.53 -3.64 7.26
C LEU A 123 -11.83 -4.33 6.84
N ARG A 124 -12.96 -4.01 7.49
CA ARG A 124 -14.26 -4.59 7.14
C ARG A 124 -14.66 -4.29 5.70
N ARG A 125 -14.44 -3.06 5.22
CA ARG A 125 -14.73 -2.69 3.82
C ARG A 125 -13.77 -3.37 2.86
N HIS A 126 -12.49 -3.48 3.20
CA HIS A 126 -11.48 -4.19 2.42
C HIS A 126 -11.89 -5.65 2.20
N VAL A 127 -12.07 -6.39 3.30
CA VAL A 127 -12.49 -7.79 3.29
C VAL A 127 -13.81 -7.96 2.52
N HIS A 128 -14.77 -7.06 2.70
CA HIS A 128 -16.03 -7.12 1.95
C HIS A 128 -15.82 -6.97 0.44
N VAL A 129 -15.00 -6.03 0.00
CA VAL A 129 -14.68 -5.85 -1.42
C VAL A 129 -14.03 -7.11 -1.98
N GLU A 130 -13.08 -7.70 -1.28
CA GLU A 130 -12.41 -8.89 -1.79
C GLU A 130 -13.33 -10.11 -1.80
N ASN A 131 -13.98 -10.40 -0.67
CA ASN A 131 -14.79 -11.61 -0.48
C ASN A 131 -16.07 -11.61 -1.32
N GLU A 132 -16.78 -10.48 -1.35
CA GLU A 132 -18.15 -10.42 -1.89
C GLU A 132 -18.19 -9.87 -3.31
N LEU A 133 -17.18 -9.09 -3.72
CA LEU A 133 -17.15 -8.49 -5.05
C LEU A 133 -16.11 -9.17 -5.94
N ILE A 134 -14.85 -9.30 -5.51
CA ILE A 134 -13.76 -9.75 -6.38
C ILE A 134 -13.73 -11.26 -6.53
N VAL A 135 -13.70 -11.99 -5.41
CA VAL A 135 -13.57 -13.45 -5.38
C VAL A 135 -14.65 -14.15 -6.23
N PRO A 136 -15.95 -13.80 -6.15
CA PRO A 136 -16.99 -14.47 -6.93
C PRO A 136 -16.86 -14.23 -8.44
N LEU A 137 -16.26 -13.10 -8.85
CA LEU A 137 -16.15 -12.72 -10.25
C LEU A 137 -14.89 -13.27 -10.93
N LEU A 138 -13.78 -13.40 -10.20
CA LEU A 138 -12.52 -13.86 -10.78
C LEU A 138 -12.34 -15.39 -10.75
N ASP A 139 -13.11 -16.09 -9.91
CA ASP A 139 -13.27 -17.56 -9.84
C ASP A 139 -11.98 -18.35 -10.15
N LEU A 140 -10.95 -18.15 -9.31
CA LEU A 140 -9.71 -18.90 -9.42
C LEU A 140 -9.90 -20.35 -8.96
N PRO A 141 -9.20 -21.34 -9.57
CA PRO A 141 -9.32 -22.74 -9.21
C PRO A 141 -9.11 -22.98 -7.71
N ARG A 142 -10.06 -23.66 -7.07
CA ARG A 142 -10.01 -24.02 -5.65
C ARG A 142 -9.46 -25.44 -5.46
N HIS A 143 -8.66 -25.63 -4.42
CA HIS A 143 -8.19 -26.96 -4.04
C HIS A 143 -9.18 -27.57 -3.04
N PRO A 144 -9.59 -28.85 -3.17
CA PRO A 144 -10.55 -29.47 -2.26
C PRO A 144 -10.12 -29.48 -0.79
N GLY A 145 -8.81 -29.42 -0.52
CA GLY A 145 -8.24 -29.32 0.82
C GLY A 145 -8.21 -27.90 1.40
N GLY A 146 -8.54 -26.87 0.64
CA GLY A 146 -8.49 -25.47 1.08
C GLY A 146 -7.08 -24.83 1.09
N ASP A 147 -6.08 -25.53 0.57
CA ASP A 147 -4.68 -25.04 0.50
C ASP A 147 -4.42 -24.12 -0.71
N ASP A 148 -5.47 -23.72 -1.45
CA ASP A 148 -5.33 -22.74 -2.53
C ASP A 148 -5.27 -21.30 -1.97
N PRO A 149 -4.59 -20.37 -2.67
CA PRO A 149 -4.38 -19.01 -2.18
C PRO A 149 -5.67 -18.29 -1.79
N THR A 150 -6.75 -18.47 -2.55
CA THR A 150 -8.01 -17.78 -2.27
C THR A 150 -8.71 -18.38 -1.05
N SER A 151 -8.63 -19.69 -0.83
CA SER A 151 -9.23 -20.34 0.37
C SER A 151 -8.44 -20.00 1.64
N ILE A 152 -7.13 -19.88 1.52
CA ILE A 152 -6.26 -19.41 2.61
C ILE A 152 -6.61 -17.96 2.98
N MET A 153 -6.72 -17.08 1.98
CA MET A 153 -7.11 -15.67 2.17
C MET A 153 -8.44 -15.54 2.91
N LEU A 154 -9.48 -16.28 2.50
CA LEU A 154 -10.81 -16.19 3.12
C LEU A 154 -10.79 -16.58 4.60
N ARG A 155 -10.04 -17.64 4.94
CA ARG A 155 -9.87 -18.06 6.34
C ARG A 155 -9.08 -17.02 7.15
N GLU A 156 -8.07 -16.40 6.55
CA GLU A 156 -7.27 -15.35 7.20
C GLU A 156 -8.10 -14.09 7.44
N HIS A 157 -9.01 -13.74 6.53
CA HIS A 157 -9.98 -12.67 6.76
C HIS A 157 -10.87 -12.95 7.97
N ASP A 158 -11.43 -14.15 8.10
CA ASP A 158 -12.23 -14.53 9.27
C ASP A 158 -11.39 -14.41 10.56
N GLU A 159 -10.17 -14.95 10.56
CA GLU A 159 -9.25 -14.88 11.71
C GLU A 159 -8.91 -13.42 12.10
N LEU A 160 -8.62 -12.55 11.12
CA LEU A 160 -8.30 -11.14 11.35
C LEU A 160 -9.51 -10.35 11.86
N LEU A 161 -10.70 -10.60 11.30
CA LEU A 161 -11.94 -9.95 11.74
C LEU A 161 -12.32 -10.37 13.16
N ASP A 162 -12.18 -11.65 13.51
CA ASP A 162 -12.44 -12.15 14.86
C ASP A 162 -11.48 -11.54 15.89
N GLN A 163 -10.18 -11.53 15.60
CA GLN A 163 -9.18 -10.90 16.46
C GLN A 163 -9.44 -9.40 16.63
N THR A 164 -9.81 -8.72 15.55
CA THR A 164 -10.14 -7.30 15.56
C THR A 164 -11.39 -7.03 16.39
N ALA A 165 -12.43 -7.86 16.28
CA ALA A 165 -13.67 -7.72 17.04
C ALA A 165 -13.44 -7.89 18.55
N MET A 166 -12.55 -8.80 18.95
CA MET A 166 -12.16 -8.94 20.36
C MET A 166 -11.54 -7.64 20.89
N LEU A 167 -10.61 -7.04 20.12
CA LEU A 167 -9.95 -5.80 20.51
C LEU A 167 -10.90 -4.59 20.47
N GLU A 168 -11.82 -4.54 19.50
CA GLU A 168 -12.88 -3.52 19.44
C GLU A 168 -13.79 -3.55 20.67
N HIS A 169 -14.08 -4.73 21.22
CA HIS A 169 -14.82 -4.84 22.46
C HIS A 169 -14.10 -4.16 23.63
N GLU A 170 -12.79 -4.36 23.77
CA GLU A 170 -11.98 -3.70 24.82
C GLU A 170 -12.01 -2.16 24.69
N PHE A 171 -11.93 -1.64 23.46
CA PHE A 171 -12.08 -0.19 23.22
C PHE A 171 -13.49 0.32 23.56
N SER A 172 -14.53 -0.50 23.37
CA SER A 172 -15.92 -0.12 23.66
C SER A 172 -16.24 -0.06 25.15
N GLU A 173 -15.62 -0.92 25.96
CA GLU A 173 -15.78 -0.94 27.42
C GLU A 173 -14.90 0.11 28.12
N GLY A 174 -13.87 0.61 27.40
CA GLY A 174 -12.87 1.52 27.93
C GLY A 174 -11.63 0.75 28.40
N VAL A 175 -10.47 1.15 27.89
CA VAL A 175 -9.20 0.47 28.18
C VAL A 175 -8.57 1.06 29.43
N ASP A 176 -8.68 0.34 30.55
CA ASP A 176 -8.08 0.75 31.83
C ASP A 176 -6.54 0.67 31.82
N GLU A 177 -5.99 -0.40 31.25
CA GLU A 177 -4.55 -0.66 31.21
C GLU A 177 -4.08 -0.95 29.77
N PRO A 178 -3.51 0.04 29.04
CA PRO A 178 -3.08 -0.13 27.65
C PRO A 178 -2.07 -1.27 27.44
N GLY A 179 -1.28 -1.59 28.47
CA GLY A 179 -0.34 -2.72 28.44
C GLY A 179 -0.99 -4.09 28.27
N VAL A 180 -2.27 -4.23 28.63
CA VAL A 180 -3.04 -5.49 28.48
C VAL A 180 -3.40 -5.73 27.01
N ILE A 181 -3.67 -4.66 26.26
CA ILE A 181 -4.09 -4.75 24.86
C ILE A 181 -2.91 -4.75 23.86
N ALA A 182 -1.74 -4.24 24.26
CA ALA A 182 -0.56 -4.15 23.41
C ALA A 182 -0.11 -5.49 22.77
N PRO A 183 -0.13 -6.65 23.46
CA PRO A 183 0.19 -7.93 22.84
C PRO A 183 -0.77 -8.34 21.72
N PHE A 184 -2.06 -7.98 21.81
CA PHE A 184 -3.04 -8.27 20.77
C PHE A 184 -2.77 -7.42 19.52
N PHE A 185 -2.38 -6.16 19.69
CA PHE A 185 -1.93 -5.34 18.56
C PHE A 185 -0.72 -5.97 17.84
N ALA A 186 0.27 -6.46 18.59
CA ALA A 186 1.44 -7.11 18.00
C ALA A 186 1.07 -8.40 17.23
N LEU A 187 0.12 -9.18 17.74
CA LEU A 187 -0.38 -10.38 17.08
C LEU A 187 -1.08 -10.05 15.76
N ILE A 188 -2.03 -9.10 15.79
CA ILE A 188 -2.80 -8.67 14.62
C ILE A 188 -1.86 -8.04 13.57
N SER A 189 -0.91 -7.18 13.98
CA SER A 189 0.09 -6.60 13.07
C SER A 189 0.89 -7.68 12.33
N GLY A 190 1.31 -8.73 13.03
CA GLY A 190 2.00 -9.86 12.41
C GLY A 190 1.09 -10.70 11.50
N GLY A 191 -0.22 -10.73 11.78
CA GLY A 191 -1.25 -11.35 10.94
C GLY A 191 -1.47 -10.59 9.63
N LEU A 192 -1.72 -9.29 9.72
CA LEU A 192 -1.91 -8.37 8.58
C LEU A 192 -0.74 -8.46 7.60
N ALA A 193 0.49 -8.22 8.08
CA ALA A 193 1.68 -8.23 7.22
C ALA A 193 1.91 -9.57 6.50
N LYS A 194 1.54 -10.69 7.13
CA LYS A 194 1.63 -12.02 6.52
C LYS A 194 0.55 -12.25 5.48
N HIS A 195 -0.67 -11.82 5.79
CA HIS A 195 -1.84 -11.93 4.94
C HIS A 195 -1.64 -11.10 3.66
N GLU A 196 -1.41 -9.79 3.79
CA GLU A 196 -1.18 -8.87 2.66
C GLU A 196 -0.02 -9.34 1.78
N GLY A 197 1.10 -9.75 2.40
CA GLY A 197 2.25 -10.27 1.67
C GLY A 197 1.93 -11.53 0.86
N ARG A 198 1.03 -12.40 1.33
CA ARG A 198 0.57 -13.56 0.56
C ARG A 198 -0.34 -13.17 -0.59
N GLU A 199 -1.24 -12.22 -0.39
CA GLU A 199 -2.14 -11.77 -1.45
C GLU A 199 -1.38 -11.09 -2.57
N GLU A 200 -0.50 -10.15 -2.23
CA GLU A 200 0.29 -9.40 -3.22
C GLU A 200 1.22 -10.31 -4.02
N GLN A 201 1.74 -11.38 -3.41
CA GLN A 201 2.66 -12.31 -4.07
C GLN A 201 1.93 -13.43 -4.83
N ASN A 202 0.81 -13.92 -4.31
CA ASN A 202 0.18 -15.16 -4.79
C ASN A 202 -1.22 -14.98 -5.38
N LEU A 203 -1.96 -13.90 -5.08
CA LEU A 203 -3.31 -13.67 -5.61
C LEU A 203 -3.34 -12.54 -6.63
N PHE A 204 -2.81 -11.37 -6.28
CA PHE A 204 -2.87 -10.18 -7.13
C PHE A 204 -2.28 -10.39 -8.54
N PRO A 205 -1.19 -11.17 -8.75
CA PRO A 205 -0.72 -11.47 -10.10
C PRO A 205 -1.73 -12.26 -10.95
N HIS A 206 -2.52 -13.14 -10.33
CA HIS A 206 -3.57 -13.90 -11.01
C HIS A 206 -4.79 -13.02 -11.31
N TRP A 207 -5.19 -12.19 -10.35
CA TRP A 207 -6.27 -11.22 -10.55
C TRP A 207 -5.93 -10.22 -11.64
N SER A 208 -4.74 -9.61 -11.60
CA SER A 208 -4.26 -8.68 -12.62
C SER A 208 -4.31 -9.31 -14.02
N ARG A 209 -3.89 -10.57 -14.16
CA ARG A 209 -3.96 -11.29 -15.44
C ARG A 209 -5.39 -11.45 -15.93
N ARG A 210 -6.31 -11.90 -15.07
CA ARG A 210 -7.72 -12.08 -15.45
C ARG A 210 -8.46 -10.79 -15.74
N LEU A 211 -8.16 -9.72 -15.00
CA LEU A 211 -8.71 -8.40 -15.24
C LEU A 211 -8.24 -7.80 -16.58
N LYS A 212 -6.98 -8.04 -16.96
CA LYS A 212 -6.46 -7.65 -18.29
C LYS A 212 -7.17 -8.37 -19.44
N GLU A 213 -7.61 -9.61 -19.23
CA GLU A 213 -8.39 -10.37 -20.21
C GLU A 213 -9.85 -9.89 -20.32
N GLN A 214 -10.34 -9.12 -19.33
CA GLN A 214 -11.73 -8.68 -19.21
C GLN A 214 -11.83 -7.19 -18.85
N PRO A 215 -11.49 -6.26 -19.76
CA PRO A 215 -11.32 -4.84 -19.45
C PRO A 215 -12.61 -4.14 -18.98
N ASP A 216 -13.78 -4.53 -19.49
CA ASP A 216 -15.06 -3.95 -19.06
C ASP A 216 -15.40 -4.35 -17.62
N VAL A 217 -15.24 -5.65 -17.29
CA VAL A 217 -15.41 -6.17 -15.93
C VAL A 217 -14.40 -5.52 -14.99
N SER A 218 -13.15 -5.37 -15.43
CA SER A 218 -12.11 -4.71 -14.65
C SER A 218 -12.47 -3.27 -14.30
N ARG A 219 -13.04 -2.51 -15.25
CA ARG A 219 -13.45 -1.12 -15.00
C ARG A 219 -14.61 -1.04 -14.02
N GLU A 220 -15.64 -1.88 -14.22
CA GLU A 220 -16.80 -1.91 -13.32
C GLU A 220 -16.41 -2.29 -11.89
N LEU A 221 -15.55 -3.31 -11.76
CA LEU A 221 -15.01 -3.73 -10.46
C LEU A 221 -14.19 -2.63 -9.79
N PHE A 222 -13.30 -1.98 -10.54
CA PHE A 222 -12.50 -0.88 -10.03
C PHE A 222 -13.38 0.26 -9.52
N ASP A 223 -14.38 0.69 -10.29
CA ASP A 223 -15.27 1.80 -9.91
C ASP A 223 -16.07 1.46 -8.64
N LYS A 224 -16.58 0.22 -8.54
CA LYS A 224 -17.30 -0.28 -7.35
C LYS A 224 -16.39 -0.33 -6.13
N ALA A 225 -15.22 -0.95 -6.24
CA ALA A 225 -14.25 -1.06 -5.16
C ALA A 225 -13.80 0.33 -4.69
N ARG A 226 -13.48 1.24 -5.61
CA ARG A 226 -13.08 2.62 -5.29
C ARG A 226 -14.14 3.35 -4.47
N HIS A 227 -15.40 3.21 -4.82
CA HIS A 227 -16.50 3.82 -4.07
C HIS A 227 -16.62 3.31 -2.62
N MET A 228 -16.24 2.06 -2.37
CA MET A 228 -16.30 1.45 -1.03
C MET A 228 -15.05 1.70 -0.19
N LEU A 229 -13.87 1.74 -0.81
CA LEU A 229 -12.59 1.85 -0.09
C LEU A 229 -12.17 3.30 0.15
N VAL A 230 -12.45 4.21 -0.79
CA VAL A 230 -12.07 5.62 -0.69
C VAL A 230 -13.16 6.41 0.01
N VAL A 231 -13.08 6.48 1.34
CA VAL A 231 -14.01 7.23 2.20
C VAL A 231 -13.33 8.49 2.74
N PRO A 232 -13.88 9.70 2.50
CA PRO A 232 -13.33 10.94 3.05
C PRO A 232 -13.31 10.92 4.59
N GLY A 233 -12.15 11.23 5.18
CA GLY A 233 -11.97 11.30 6.64
C GLY A 233 -11.31 10.08 7.29
N ASP A 234 -11.07 9.00 6.53
CA ASP A 234 -10.34 7.80 7.02
C ASP A 234 -8.81 7.90 6.86
N GLU A 235 -8.27 9.13 6.78
CA GLU A 235 -6.83 9.40 6.68
C GLU A 235 -6.23 9.57 8.09
N SER A 236 -5.06 8.97 8.35
CA SER A 236 -4.35 9.19 9.61
C SER A 236 -3.81 10.64 9.67
N GLU A 237 -4.21 11.42 10.67
CA GLU A 237 -3.70 12.78 10.89
C GLU A 237 -2.16 12.83 11.09
N ASP A 238 -1.55 11.69 11.46
CA ASP A 238 -0.11 11.56 11.73
C ASP A 238 0.78 11.50 10.46
N ALA A 239 0.21 11.54 9.25
CA ALA A 239 0.99 11.51 8.00
C ALA A 239 1.92 12.73 7.80
N ALA A 240 1.78 13.77 8.63
CA ALA A 240 2.60 14.97 8.58
C ALA A 240 3.98 14.85 9.29
N ASP A 241 4.23 13.82 10.10
CA ASP A 241 5.43 13.78 10.98
C ASP A 241 6.26 12.48 10.91
N SER A 242 6.31 11.83 9.74
CA SER A 242 7.38 10.85 9.49
C SER A 242 8.69 11.58 9.16
N GLY A 243 9.26 12.23 10.18
CA GLY A 243 10.59 12.79 10.16
C GLY A 243 11.60 11.76 9.64
N GLY A 244 12.32 12.13 8.59
CA GLY A 244 13.42 11.35 8.05
C GLY A 244 14.45 10.98 9.12
N PRO A 245 15.30 9.97 8.86
CA PRO A 245 16.26 9.48 9.84
C PRO A 245 17.14 10.63 10.35
N GLN A 246 16.98 11.00 11.62
CA GLN A 246 17.89 11.90 12.30
C GLN A 246 19.22 11.15 12.46
N ASN A 247 20.25 11.62 11.77
CA ASN A 247 21.62 11.15 11.97
C ASN A 247 22.01 11.35 13.43
N PRO A 248 22.68 10.36 14.06
CA PRO A 248 23.20 10.54 15.41
C PRO A 248 24.27 11.63 15.43
N PRO A 249 24.40 12.40 16.52
CA PRO A 249 25.37 13.48 16.62
C PRO A 249 26.80 12.91 16.56
N GLU A 250 27.64 13.51 15.72
CA GLU A 250 29.08 13.26 15.70
C GLU A 250 29.66 13.50 17.09
N SER A 251 30.20 12.43 17.67
CA SER A 251 31.00 12.53 18.88
C SER A 251 32.34 13.16 18.52
N GLY A 252 32.45 14.46 18.76
CA GLY A 252 33.74 15.14 18.80
C GLY A 252 34.67 14.45 19.77
N LYS A 253 35.83 14.00 19.28
CA LYS A 253 37.00 13.72 20.09
C LYS A 253 38.03 14.80 19.83
N GLY A 254 38.58 15.31 20.94
CA GLY A 254 39.58 16.36 21.00
C GLY A 254 40.98 15.92 20.57
#